data_AF-A0A929RRN8-F1
#
_entry.id   AF-A0A929RRN8-F1
#
_cell.length_a   1.000
_cell.length_b   1.000
_cell.length_c   1.000
_cell.angle_alpha   90.00
_cell.angle_beta   90.00
_cell.angle_gamma   90.00
#
_symmetry.space_group_name_H-M   'P 1'
#
loop_
_entity.id
_entity.type
_entity.pdbx_description
1 polymer ?
#
loop_
_entity_poly.entity_id
_entity_poly.type
_entity_poly.pdbx_seq_one_letter_code
_entity_poly.pdbx_strand_id
1 'polypeptide(L)'
;MAANSTAKQPSHRVSFAKLREPLQAPNLLGLQVESFDWLLGNDAWKARVEAAQASGRNDVPDVSGLEEIFHEISPIEDVAGTMSLSFHDHRLESPKYSMEEAKAKDYTYSAPMYVTAEFMNYETGEIKSQTVFMGDFPLMTPRGTFIINGTERVVVSQLVRSPGVYFEKLSDRSSDKETFGAKVIPSRGAWLEFEIDKRDAVGVRIDRKRKQSVTHFLKAIGMTESEIRDTFADYPVLLETLEKDTVATQEEALLDIYRKLRPGEPANVDAAQTLLNNFYFDSRRYDLAKVGRYKINKKLAIEADPKASTLSLEDIVATVKYLLALHQGDKTFAGTRGGEPAEVRVEVDDIDNFANRRIRAVGELIQGQVRTGLARMERTVRERMTTQETDSITPQTLINIRPVVAAIKEFFGTSQLSQFMDQNNPLAGLTHKRRLSALGPGGLSRDRAGMEVRDVHPSHYGRMCPIESPEGPNIGLIGSLATFARINPFGFIETPYRVVKDGKVTDEIRYLTADDEKGHFIAQASSLVDADGSFAEHDVLCRVAGEDPTLIARDRVDYMDVSARQMVSGAAAFIPFLEHDDANRALM
;
A
#
# COMPACT_ATOMS: atom_id res chain seq x y z
N MET A 1 -8.39 25.55 -16.55
CA MET A 1 -7.99 26.69 -15.70
C MET A 1 -6.50 26.57 -15.43
N ALA A 2 -5.69 27.49 -15.94
CA ALA A 2 -4.24 27.46 -15.74
C ALA A 2 -3.93 27.80 -14.28
N ALA A 3 -3.19 26.94 -13.59
CA ALA A 3 -2.74 27.19 -12.22
C ALA A 3 -1.80 28.41 -12.20
N ASN A 4 -2.25 29.51 -11.59
CA ASN A 4 -1.39 30.65 -11.28
C ASN A 4 -0.37 30.22 -10.20
N SER A 5 0.86 29.93 -10.62
CA SER A 5 1.99 29.67 -9.73
C SER A 5 2.80 30.95 -9.51
N THR A 6 3.11 31.22 -8.25
CA THR A 6 3.79 32.40 -7.68
C THR A 6 5.31 32.45 -7.93
N ALA A 7 5.86 31.58 -8.76
CA ALA A 7 7.28 31.64 -9.12
C ALA A 7 7.52 32.75 -10.16
N LYS A 8 7.95 33.93 -9.70
CA LYS A 8 8.58 34.93 -10.59
C LYS A 8 9.77 34.24 -11.28
N GLN A 9 9.63 33.87 -12.55
CA GLN A 9 10.77 33.48 -13.36
C GLN A 9 11.82 34.61 -13.27
N PRO A 10 13.10 34.30 -12.99
CA PRO A 10 14.13 35.34 -13.05
C PRO A 10 14.09 35.98 -14.45
N SER A 11 14.20 37.30 -14.48
CA SER A 11 14.16 38.10 -15.70
C SER A 11 15.18 37.55 -16.72
N HIS A 12 14.66 36.87 -17.75
CA HIS A 12 15.36 36.50 -18.98
C HIS A 12 16.44 35.38 -18.91
N ARG A 13 16.11 34.17 -18.41
CA ARG A 13 16.93 32.96 -18.65
C ARG A 13 16.58 32.36 -20.02
N VAL A 14 17.54 32.34 -20.96
CA VAL A 14 17.37 31.73 -22.29
C VAL A 14 17.45 30.21 -22.17
N SER A 15 16.49 29.50 -22.78
CA SER A 15 16.45 28.03 -22.82
C SER A 15 16.78 27.53 -24.22
N PHE A 16 17.53 26.43 -24.30
CA PHE A 16 17.86 25.71 -25.55
C PHE A 16 16.83 24.61 -25.86
N ALA A 17 15.66 24.65 -25.20
CA ALA A 17 14.61 23.66 -25.38
C ALA A 17 14.14 23.58 -26.83
N LYS A 18 14.29 22.39 -27.44
CA LYS A 18 13.72 22.06 -28.75
C LYS A 18 12.33 21.46 -28.66
N LEU A 19 11.99 20.91 -27.50
CA LEU A 19 10.71 20.25 -27.22
C LEU A 19 9.83 21.15 -26.36
N ARG A 20 8.52 21.18 -26.65
CA ARG A 20 7.52 21.82 -25.79
C ARG A 20 7.23 20.88 -24.61
N GLU A 21 7.35 21.36 -23.38
CA GLU A 21 6.82 20.64 -22.20
C GLU A 21 5.33 21.02 -22.01
N PRO A 22 4.37 20.08 -22.20
CA PRO A 22 2.94 20.35 -22.04
C PRO A 22 2.52 20.38 -20.56
N LEU A 23 3.33 19.81 -19.66
CA LEU A 23 3.06 19.73 -18.23
C LEU A 23 4.20 20.40 -17.45
N GLN A 24 3.85 21.29 -16.52
CA GLN A 24 4.82 21.82 -15.56
C GLN A 24 5.07 20.81 -14.44
N ALA A 25 6.27 20.87 -13.85
CA ALA A 25 6.59 20.04 -12.68
C ALA A 25 5.55 20.28 -11.56
N PRO A 26 5.05 19.21 -10.93
CA PRO A 26 4.04 19.33 -9.87
C PRO A 26 4.65 19.96 -8.60
N ASN A 27 3.80 20.22 -7.60
CA ASN A 27 4.29 20.60 -6.28
C ASN A 27 5.21 19.51 -5.72
N LEU A 28 6.52 19.79 -5.66
CA LEU A 28 7.51 18.80 -5.27
C LEU A 28 7.39 18.38 -3.79
N LEU A 29 6.65 19.12 -2.96
CA LEU A 29 6.34 18.76 -1.59
C LEU A 29 5.00 18.02 -1.43
N GLY A 30 4.24 17.82 -2.53
CA GLY A 30 2.90 17.20 -2.50
C GLY A 30 2.90 15.84 -1.79
N LEU A 31 3.94 15.03 -2.00
CA LEU A 31 4.12 13.74 -1.32
C LEU A 31 3.98 13.83 0.21
N GLN A 32 4.54 14.87 0.83
CA GLN A 32 4.52 15.06 2.27
C GLN A 32 3.22 15.75 2.68
N VAL A 33 2.93 16.90 2.08
CA VAL A 33 1.85 17.80 2.50
C VAL A 33 0.49 17.18 2.23
N GLU A 34 0.24 16.65 1.03
CA GLU A 34 -1.07 16.12 0.67
C GLU A 34 -1.42 14.85 1.46
N SER A 35 -0.40 14.03 1.77
CA SER A 35 -0.57 12.84 2.60
C SER A 35 -0.90 13.19 4.05
N PHE A 36 -0.28 14.23 4.61
CA PHE A 36 -0.56 14.65 5.98
C PHE A 36 -1.90 15.40 6.10
N ASP A 37 -2.24 16.22 5.12
CA ASP A 37 -3.56 16.86 5.02
C ASP A 37 -4.70 15.83 5.02
N TRP A 38 -4.55 14.75 4.23
CA TRP A 38 -5.51 13.64 4.20
C TRP A 38 -5.64 12.96 5.57
N LEU A 39 -4.52 12.72 6.25
CA LEU A 39 -4.55 12.13 7.60
C LEU A 39 -5.41 12.97 8.54
N LEU A 40 -5.22 14.29 8.53
CA LEU A 40 -5.91 15.20 9.45
C LEU A 40 -7.37 15.46 9.05
N GLY A 41 -7.70 15.40 7.76
CA GLY A 41 -8.99 15.82 7.23
C GLY A 41 -9.17 17.33 7.23
N ASN A 42 -8.09 18.09 6.98
CA ASN A 42 -8.11 19.55 7.03
C ASN A 42 -8.80 20.19 5.81
N ASP A 43 -9.02 21.50 5.87
CA ASP A 43 -9.74 22.24 4.80
C ASP A 43 -9.04 22.15 3.44
N ALA A 44 -7.71 22.05 3.41
CA ALA A 44 -6.95 21.88 2.17
C ALA A 44 -7.26 20.53 1.51
N TRP A 45 -7.35 19.44 2.28
CA TRP A 45 -7.79 18.15 1.77
C TRP A 45 -9.27 18.17 1.37
N LYS A 46 -10.16 18.74 2.18
CA LYS A 46 -11.60 18.86 1.85
C LYS A 46 -11.82 19.58 0.52
N ALA A 47 -11.13 20.70 0.30
CA ALA A 47 -11.18 21.42 -0.98
C ALA A 47 -10.68 20.57 -2.16
N ARG A 48 -9.69 19.70 -1.95
CA ARG A 48 -9.24 18.75 -2.99
C ARG A 48 -10.28 17.66 -3.27
N VAL A 49 -10.96 17.16 -2.24
CA VAL A 49 -12.05 16.19 -2.38
C VAL A 49 -13.21 16.80 -3.17
N GLU A 50 -13.65 18.01 -2.80
CA GLU A 50 -14.71 18.73 -3.51
C GLU A 50 -14.34 18.98 -4.98
N ALA A 51 -13.10 19.40 -5.25
CA ALA A 51 -12.62 19.59 -6.62
C ALA A 51 -12.52 18.28 -7.42
N ALA A 52 -12.15 17.16 -6.78
CA ALA A 52 -12.13 15.85 -7.41
C ALA A 52 -13.54 15.38 -7.76
N GLN A 53 -14.48 15.45 -6.81
CA GLN A 53 -15.89 15.10 -7.01
C GLN A 53 -16.55 15.95 -8.09
N ALA A 54 -16.33 17.27 -8.09
CA ALA A 54 -16.85 18.18 -9.11
C ALA A 54 -16.33 17.87 -10.52
N SER A 55 -15.15 17.23 -10.63
CA SER A 55 -14.56 16.78 -11.89
C SER A 55 -14.82 15.30 -12.21
N GLY A 56 -15.65 14.62 -11.40
CA GLY A 56 -15.94 13.19 -11.55
C GLY A 56 -14.73 12.29 -11.28
N ARG A 57 -13.67 12.81 -10.67
CA ARG A 57 -12.48 12.03 -10.30
C ARG A 57 -12.66 11.39 -8.94
N ASN A 58 -12.17 10.16 -8.83
CA ASN A 58 -12.14 9.37 -7.60
C ASN A 58 -10.70 9.10 -7.12
N ASP A 59 -9.76 9.96 -7.51
CA ASP A 59 -8.33 9.86 -7.20
C ASP A 59 -7.94 10.50 -5.86
N VAL A 60 -8.92 10.94 -5.06
CA VAL A 60 -8.73 11.48 -3.71
C VAL A 60 -9.68 10.74 -2.76
N PRO A 61 -9.21 10.20 -1.62
CA PRO A 61 -10.09 9.59 -0.63
C PRO A 61 -11.10 10.61 -0.10
N ASP A 62 -12.34 10.16 0.11
CA ASP A 62 -13.47 10.92 0.65
C ASP A 62 -13.54 10.90 2.19
N VAL A 63 -12.85 9.95 2.83
CA VAL A 63 -12.73 9.83 4.29
C VAL A 63 -11.30 10.14 4.72
N SER A 64 -11.16 10.94 5.79
CA SER A 64 -9.85 11.32 6.32
C SER A 64 -9.19 10.16 7.08
N GLY A 65 -7.86 10.16 7.17
CA GLY A 65 -7.12 9.04 7.75
C GLY A 65 -7.40 8.82 9.25
N LEU A 66 -7.60 9.88 10.04
CA LEU A 66 -7.98 9.77 11.46
C LEU A 66 -9.42 9.27 11.64
N GLU A 67 -10.34 9.75 10.81
CA GLU A 67 -11.74 9.33 10.81
C GLU A 67 -11.87 7.84 10.46
N GLU A 68 -11.12 7.35 9.46
CA GLU A 68 -11.05 5.92 9.15
C GLU A 68 -10.67 5.10 10.39
N ILE A 69 -9.67 5.53 11.18
CA ILE A 69 -9.26 4.78 12.37
C ILE A 69 -10.35 4.80 13.46
N PHE A 70 -11.03 5.94 13.66
CA PHE A 70 -12.09 6.04 14.66
C PHE A 70 -13.32 5.21 14.28
N HIS A 71 -13.66 5.13 12.99
CA HIS A 71 -14.69 4.23 12.48
C HIS A 71 -14.28 2.76 12.60
N GLU A 72 -13.01 2.41 12.36
CA GLU A 72 -12.52 1.03 12.48
C GLU A 72 -12.58 0.49 13.92
N ILE A 73 -12.31 1.34 14.92
CA ILE A 73 -12.31 0.91 16.34
C ILE A 73 -13.71 1.00 16.98
N SER A 74 -14.63 1.76 16.39
CA SER A 74 -15.98 1.96 16.95
C SER A 74 -17.00 1.00 16.33
N PRO A 75 -17.94 0.44 17.11
CA PRO A 75 -18.03 0.52 18.56
C PRO A 75 -17.08 -0.44 19.28
N ILE A 76 -16.56 -0.01 20.43
CA ILE A 76 -15.90 -0.89 21.40
C ILE A 76 -16.97 -1.44 22.33
N GLU A 77 -17.27 -2.73 22.23
CA GLU A 77 -18.23 -3.40 23.09
C GLU A 77 -17.55 -4.13 24.26
N ASP A 78 -18.27 -4.36 25.34
CA ASP A 78 -17.80 -5.27 26.39
C ASP A 78 -17.96 -6.74 25.94
N VAL A 79 -17.57 -7.70 26.80
CA VAL A 79 -17.65 -9.13 26.47
C VAL A 79 -19.10 -9.64 26.48
N ALA A 80 -19.96 -9.06 27.32
CA ALA A 80 -21.36 -9.44 27.41
C ALA A 80 -22.25 -8.76 26.35
N GLY A 81 -21.76 -7.71 25.68
CA GLY A 81 -22.51 -6.96 24.69
C GLY A 81 -23.61 -6.08 25.30
N THR A 82 -23.44 -5.66 26.55
CA THR A 82 -24.38 -4.81 27.30
C THR A 82 -23.98 -3.34 27.25
N MET A 83 -22.73 -3.03 26.93
CA MET A 83 -22.21 -1.67 26.88
C MET A 83 -21.36 -1.44 25.63
N SER A 84 -21.34 -0.20 25.15
CA SER A 84 -20.49 0.21 24.05
C SER A 84 -19.88 1.61 24.24
N LEU A 85 -18.72 1.82 23.63
CA LEU A 85 -18.05 3.12 23.53
C LEU A 85 -17.73 3.40 22.06
N SER A 86 -18.16 4.55 21.57
CA SER A 86 -17.95 4.99 20.19
C SER A 86 -17.23 6.32 20.14
N PHE A 87 -16.46 6.55 19.07
CA PHE A 87 -15.71 7.78 18.83
C PHE A 87 -16.17 8.44 17.53
N HIS A 88 -16.40 9.76 17.58
CA HIS A 88 -16.73 10.57 16.40
C HIS A 88 -16.22 12.01 16.56
N ASP A 89 -16.29 12.79 15.46
CA ASP A 89 -15.97 14.23 15.43
C ASP A 89 -14.62 14.61 16.04
N HIS A 90 -13.52 14.10 15.46
CA HIS A 90 -12.19 14.56 15.86
C HIS A 90 -11.95 16.01 15.43
N ARG A 91 -11.31 16.79 16.30
CA ARG A 91 -10.87 18.15 16.00
C ARG A 91 -9.51 18.44 16.61
N LEU A 92 -8.73 19.25 15.90
CA LEU A 92 -7.46 19.78 16.37
C LEU A 92 -7.65 21.25 16.73
N GLU A 93 -7.19 21.63 17.92
CA GLU A 93 -7.13 23.03 18.33
C GLU A 93 -5.89 23.73 17.79
N SER A 94 -5.74 25.02 18.09
CA SER A 94 -4.55 25.76 17.71
C SER A 94 -3.30 25.23 18.42
N PRO A 95 -2.13 25.25 17.76
CA PRO A 95 -0.87 24.87 18.38
C PRO A 95 -0.57 25.72 19.62
N LYS A 96 -0.04 25.10 20.68
CA LYS A 96 0.32 25.80 21.92
C LYS A 96 1.49 26.77 21.75
N TYR A 97 2.40 26.46 20.83
CA TYR A 97 3.62 27.20 20.57
C TYR A 97 3.77 27.45 19.07
N SER A 98 4.37 28.58 18.71
CA SER A 98 4.80 28.82 17.33
C SER A 98 5.95 27.88 16.93
N MET A 99 6.20 27.74 15.63
CA MET A 99 7.32 26.93 15.11
C MET A 99 8.67 27.45 15.61
N GLU A 100 8.82 28.77 15.74
CA GLU A 100 10.06 29.41 16.21
C GLU A 100 10.29 29.15 17.70
N GLU A 101 9.24 29.27 18.52
CA GLU A 101 9.30 28.95 19.95
C GLU A 101 9.58 27.47 20.19
N ALA A 102 8.97 26.58 19.39
CA ALA A 102 9.20 25.15 19.50
C ALA A 102 10.68 24.81 19.27
N LYS A 103 11.32 25.43 18.28
CA LYS A 103 12.76 25.30 18.02
C LYS A 103 13.61 25.91 19.13
N ALA A 104 13.28 27.11 19.59
CA ALA A 104 14.10 27.84 20.56
C ALA A 104 14.05 27.27 21.99
N LYS A 105 12.94 26.62 22.38
CA LYS A 105 12.71 26.10 23.74
C LYS A 105 12.74 24.57 23.81
N ASP A 106 13.22 23.91 22.77
CA ASP A 106 13.25 22.44 22.65
C ASP A 106 11.88 21.77 22.84
N TYR A 107 10.80 22.43 22.41
CA TYR A 107 9.45 21.87 22.42
C TYR A 107 9.12 21.15 21.12
N THR A 108 8.04 20.36 21.15
CA THR A 108 7.45 19.76 19.95
C THR A 108 6.37 20.69 19.40
N TYR A 109 6.36 20.91 18.09
CA TYR A 109 5.28 21.64 17.42
C TYR A 109 4.07 20.72 17.24
N SER A 110 3.04 20.93 18.07
CA SER A 110 1.86 20.08 18.16
C SER A 110 0.60 20.88 18.49
N ALA A 111 -0.55 20.28 18.22
CA ALA A 111 -1.86 20.79 18.57
C ALA A 111 -2.63 19.80 19.46
N PRO A 112 -3.42 20.28 20.43
CA PRO A 112 -4.35 19.44 21.18
C PRO A 112 -5.37 18.77 20.26
N MET A 113 -5.54 17.46 20.37
CA MET A 113 -6.57 16.70 19.68
C MET A 113 -7.70 16.36 20.64
N TYR A 114 -8.93 16.63 20.21
CA TYR A 114 -10.15 16.28 20.94
C TYR A 114 -11.03 15.39 20.06
N VAL A 115 -11.75 14.48 20.70
CA VAL A 115 -12.69 13.56 20.05
C VAL A 115 -13.95 13.51 20.89
N THR A 116 -15.12 13.47 20.26
CA THR A 116 -16.38 13.21 20.97
C THR A 116 -16.51 11.71 21.19
N ALA A 117 -16.57 11.30 22.45
CA ALA A 117 -16.72 9.92 22.85
C ALA A 117 -18.11 9.71 23.46
N GLU A 118 -18.81 8.69 22.98
CA GLU A 118 -20.17 8.36 23.40
C GLU A 118 -20.19 6.97 24.02
N PHE A 119 -20.58 6.91 25.29
CA PHE A 119 -20.82 5.67 26.00
C PHE A 119 -22.30 5.36 26.00
N MET A 120 -22.67 4.13 25.62
CA MET A 120 -24.04 3.65 25.61
C MET A 120 -24.14 2.39 26.47
N ASN A 121 -25.09 2.39 27.41
CA ASN A 121 -25.50 1.19 28.13
C ASN A 121 -26.80 0.67 27.52
N TYR A 122 -26.78 -0.52 26.92
CA TYR A 122 -27.94 -1.10 26.25
C TYR A 122 -29.02 -1.57 27.22
N GLU A 123 -28.68 -1.87 28.48
CA GLU A 123 -29.65 -2.32 29.48
C GLU A 123 -30.49 -1.15 30.03
N THR A 124 -29.85 -0.01 30.30
CA THR A 124 -30.52 1.18 30.85
C THR A 124 -30.99 2.14 29.76
N GLY A 125 -30.43 2.05 28.54
CA GLY A 125 -30.62 3.01 27.47
C GLY A 125 -29.91 4.34 27.71
N GLU A 126 -29.06 4.44 28.73
CA GLU A 126 -28.34 5.67 29.06
C GLU A 126 -27.22 5.94 28.05
N ILE A 127 -27.18 7.17 27.52
CA ILE A 127 -26.13 7.66 26.63
C ILE A 127 -25.40 8.81 27.30
N LYS A 128 -24.08 8.66 27.49
CA LYS A 128 -23.19 9.69 28.03
C LYS A 128 -22.20 10.11 26.94
N SER A 129 -22.38 11.31 26.40
CA SER A 129 -21.47 11.90 25.41
C SER A 129 -20.58 12.97 26.06
N GLN A 130 -19.27 12.91 25.79
CA GLN A 130 -18.27 13.85 26.30
C GLN A 130 -17.17 14.11 25.26
N THR A 131 -16.70 15.35 25.18
CA THR A 131 -15.46 15.64 24.44
C THR A 131 -14.26 15.27 25.30
N VAL A 132 -13.41 14.38 24.78
CA VAL A 132 -12.22 13.87 25.47
C VAL A 132 -10.95 14.35 24.76
N PHE A 133 -10.00 14.84 25.54
CA PHE A 133 -8.65 15.17 25.06
C PHE A 133 -7.88 13.88 24.77
N MET A 134 -7.44 13.70 23.53
CA MET A 134 -6.74 12.50 23.06
C MET A 134 -5.20 12.63 23.06
N GLY A 135 -4.68 13.81 23.37
CA GLY A 135 -3.25 14.09 23.41
C GLY A 135 -2.83 15.24 22.49
N ASP A 136 -1.58 15.66 22.63
CA ASP A 136 -0.97 16.63 21.73
C ASP A 136 -0.46 15.91 20.47
N PHE A 137 -1.01 16.25 19.30
CA PHE A 137 -0.69 15.64 18.02
C PHE A 137 0.36 16.46 17.28
N PRO A 138 1.53 15.89 16.90
CA PRO A 138 2.56 16.60 16.16
C PRO A 138 2.05 17.09 14.80
N LEU A 139 2.35 18.35 14.46
CA LEU A 139 1.90 18.97 13.21
C LEU A 139 3.04 19.11 12.21
N MET A 140 2.70 18.96 10.93
CA MET A 140 3.60 19.23 9.83
C MET A 140 3.71 20.74 9.59
N THR A 141 4.92 21.24 9.40
CA THR A 141 5.17 22.62 8.99
C THR A 141 4.82 22.81 7.51
N PRO A 142 4.61 24.06 7.03
CA PRO A 142 4.41 24.34 5.61
C PRO A 142 5.56 23.86 4.69
N ARG A 143 6.73 23.55 5.26
CA ARG A 143 7.89 23.02 4.52
C ARG A 143 7.87 21.51 4.37
N GLY A 144 6.87 20.79 4.89
CA GLY A 144 6.82 19.32 4.88
C GLY A 144 7.79 18.68 5.88
N THR A 145 7.93 19.27 7.07
CA THR A 145 8.83 18.81 8.15
C THR A 145 8.09 18.77 9.48
N PHE A 146 8.67 18.15 10.49
CA PHE A 146 8.16 18.14 11.87
C PHE A 146 9.20 18.72 12.82
N ILE A 147 8.76 19.41 13.88
CA ILE A 147 9.65 19.90 14.94
C ILE A 147 9.39 19.05 16.18
N ILE A 148 10.34 18.18 16.54
CA ILE A 148 10.25 17.24 17.65
C ILE A 148 11.38 17.56 18.62
N ASN A 149 11.02 17.98 19.84
CA ASN A 149 11.96 18.43 20.88
C ASN A 149 13.01 19.42 20.33
N GLY A 150 12.56 20.52 19.73
CA GLY A 150 13.41 21.55 19.13
C GLY A 150 14.03 21.20 17.77
N THR A 151 14.10 19.92 17.43
CA THR A 151 14.83 19.46 16.24
C THR A 151 13.90 19.23 15.05
N GLU A 152 14.31 19.71 13.88
CA GLU A 152 13.56 19.52 12.65
C GLU A 152 13.83 18.13 12.03
N ARG A 153 12.75 17.40 11.76
CA ARG A 153 12.75 16.02 11.26
C ARG A 153 11.92 15.90 9.99
N VAL A 154 12.23 14.89 9.19
CA VAL A 154 11.49 14.48 8.00
C VAL A 154 11.08 13.03 8.17
N VAL A 155 9.81 12.73 7.86
CA VAL A 155 9.33 11.35 7.78
C VAL A 155 9.52 10.86 6.34
N VAL A 156 10.43 9.90 6.16
CA VAL A 156 10.76 9.32 4.85
C VAL A 156 9.66 8.36 4.42
N SER A 157 9.25 8.46 3.16
CA SER A 157 8.24 7.56 2.59
C SER A 157 8.81 6.15 2.41
N GLN A 158 8.02 5.13 2.71
CA GLN A 158 8.50 3.75 2.74
C GLN A 158 7.97 2.94 1.56
N LEU A 159 8.86 2.29 0.81
CA LEU A 159 8.50 1.33 -0.23
C LEU A 159 8.33 -0.06 0.40
N VAL A 160 7.13 -0.62 0.29
CA VAL A 160 6.80 -1.96 0.81
C VAL A 160 6.11 -2.78 -0.26
N ARG A 161 6.09 -4.11 -0.07
CA ARG A 161 5.23 -4.98 -0.89
C ARG A 161 3.78 -4.65 -0.62
N SER A 162 2.98 -4.55 -1.68
CA SER A 162 1.55 -4.29 -1.53
C SER A 162 0.82 -5.52 -0.96
N PRO A 163 -0.23 -5.35 -0.15
CA PRO A 163 -1.11 -6.46 0.21
C PRO A 163 -1.74 -7.07 -1.05
N GLY A 164 -1.97 -8.38 -1.06
CA GLY A 164 -2.55 -9.09 -2.20
C GLY A 164 -2.08 -10.54 -2.28
N VAL A 165 -2.38 -11.17 -3.42
CA VAL A 165 -1.94 -12.53 -3.76
C VAL A 165 -0.80 -12.48 -4.77
N TYR A 166 0.22 -13.30 -4.55
CA TYR A 166 1.42 -13.39 -5.38
C TYR A 166 1.70 -14.83 -5.75
N PHE A 167 1.98 -15.08 -7.02
CA PHE A 167 2.34 -16.38 -7.53
C PHE A 167 3.81 -16.41 -7.93
N GLU A 168 4.52 -17.46 -7.53
CA GLU A 168 5.93 -17.64 -7.82
C GLU A 168 6.18 -19.04 -8.37
N LYS A 169 7.21 -19.13 -9.20
CA LYS A 169 7.75 -20.36 -9.74
C LYS A 169 9.20 -20.46 -9.31
N LEU A 170 9.53 -21.52 -8.57
CA LEU A 170 10.85 -21.72 -7.99
C LEU A 170 11.47 -22.99 -8.54
N SER A 171 12.71 -22.91 -9.00
CA SER A 171 13.49 -24.10 -9.35
C SER A 171 13.98 -24.78 -8.06
N ASP A 172 13.72 -26.07 -7.90
CA ASP A 172 14.23 -26.82 -6.76
C ASP A 172 15.74 -27.05 -6.93
N ARG A 173 16.55 -26.70 -5.92
CA ARG A 173 18.02 -26.89 -6.02
C ARG A 173 18.46 -28.35 -6.05
N SER A 174 17.57 -29.27 -5.68
CA SER A 174 17.88 -30.70 -5.52
C SER A 174 17.26 -31.59 -6.60
N SER A 175 16.46 -31.02 -7.50
CA SER A 175 15.79 -31.76 -8.58
C SER A 175 15.51 -30.83 -9.75
N ASP A 176 15.44 -31.38 -10.96
CA ASP A 176 15.06 -30.61 -12.16
C ASP A 176 13.55 -30.28 -12.22
N LYS A 177 12.83 -30.48 -11.11
CA LYS A 177 11.42 -30.14 -10.98
C LYS A 177 11.26 -28.71 -10.45
N GLU A 178 10.26 -28.05 -11.00
CA GLU A 178 9.83 -26.73 -10.57
C GLU A 178 8.77 -26.87 -9.48
N THR A 179 8.82 -25.99 -8.49
CA THR A 179 7.79 -25.85 -7.47
C THR A 179 7.05 -24.55 -7.68
N PHE A 180 5.78 -24.54 -7.30
CA PHE A 180 4.90 -23.39 -7.50
C PHE A 180 4.38 -22.94 -6.14
N GLY A 181 4.33 -21.64 -5.92
CA GLY A 181 3.90 -21.04 -4.67
C GLY A 181 2.86 -19.94 -4.89
N ALA A 182 1.92 -19.82 -3.96
CA ALA A 182 1.03 -18.68 -3.85
C ALA A 182 1.12 -18.09 -2.45
N LYS A 183 1.28 -16.77 -2.32
CA LYS A 183 1.37 -16.05 -1.05
C LYS A 183 0.28 -15.00 -0.97
N VAL A 184 -0.61 -15.14 0.00
CA VAL A 184 -1.62 -14.13 0.34
C VAL A 184 -1.06 -13.29 1.50
N ILE A 185 -0.73 -12.05 1.19
CA ILE A 185 -0.11 -11.10 2.12
C ILE A 185 -1.15 -10.05 2.52
N PRO A 186 -1.61 -10.03 3.79
CA PRO A 186 -2.51 -8.98 4.27
C PRO A 186 -1.78 -7.67 4.57
N SER A 187 -2.55 -6.59 4.73
CA SER A 187 -2.06 -5.35 5.34
C SER A 187 -1.74 -5.58 6.82
N ARG A 188 -2.59 -6.35 7.49
CA ARG A 188 -2.45 -6.77 8.90
C ARG A 188 -3.06 -8.15 9.10
N GLY A 189 -2.37 -9.03 9.81
CA GLY A 189 -2.85 -10.36 10.14
C GLY A 189 -1.89 -11.47 9.75
N ALA A 190 -2.37 -12.72 9.81
CA ALA A 190 -1.59 -13.91 9.52
C ALA A 190 -1.35 -14.07 8.01
N TRP A 191 -0.16 -14.54 7.61
CA TRP A 191 0.07 -14.87 6.21
C TRP A 191 -0.59 -16.22 5.86
N LEU A 192 -0.99 -16.38 4.60
CA LEU A 192 -1.49 -17.65 4.08
C LEU A 192 -0.71 -18.01 2.82
N GLU A 193 -0.02 -19.14 2.83
CA GLU A 193 0.87 -19.56 1.76
C GLU A 193 0.46 -20.95 1.27
N PHE A 194 0.34 -21.12 -0.04
CA PHE A 194 0.12 -22.41 -0.69
C PHE A 194 1.34 -22.79 -1.50
N GLU A 195 1.63 -24.08 -1.58
CA GLU A 195 2.73 -24.58 -2.40
C GLU A 195 2.40 -25.94 -3.03
N ILE A 196 2.87 -26.13 -4.26
CA ILE A 196 2.94 -27.43 -4.92
C ILE A 196 4.41 -27.84 -4.89
N ASP A 197 4.73 -28.88 -4.13
CA ASP A 197 6.11 -29.34 -4.02
C ASP A 197 6.52 -30.26 -5.17
N LYS A 198 7.79 -30.66 -5.19
CA LYS A 198 8.37 -31.53 -6.22
C LYS A 198 7.74 -32.93 -6.32
N ARG A 199 6.96 -33.35 -5.32
CA ARG A 199 6.20 -34.60 -5.32
C ARG A 199 4.76 -34.40 -5.78
N ASP A 200 4.45 -33.22 -6.31
CA ASP A 200 3.13 -32.82 -6.75
C ASP A 200 2.10 -32.90 -5.59
N ALA A 201 2.57 -32.65 -4.36
CA ALA A 201 1.69 -32.56 -3.19
C ALA A 201 1.35 -31.09 -2.90
N VAL A 202 0.05 -30.80 -2.86
CA VAL A 202 -0.46 -29.45 -2.60
C VAL A 202 -0.56 -29.24 -1.09
N GLY A 203 0.16 -28.24 -0.58
CA GLY A 203 0.18 -27.92 0.84
C GLY A 203 -0.09 -26.46 1.13
N VAL A 204 -0.30 -26.19 2.41
CA VAL A 204 -0.56 -24.87 2.96
C VAL A 204 0.33 -24.61 4.17
N ARG A 205 0.78 -23.36 4.34
CA ARG A 205 1.38 -22.84 5.57
C ARG A 205 0.54 -21.67 6.06
N ILE A 206 0.05 -21.81 7.28
CA ILE A 206 -0.70 -20.80 8.01
C ILE A 206 0.28 -20.07 8.92
N ASP A 207 0.39 -18.74 8.81
CA ASP A 207 1.27 -17.90 9.62
C ASP A 207 2.74 -18.37 9.68
N ARG A 208 3.27 -18.80 8.52
CA ARG A 208 4.65 -19.32 8.37
C ARG A 208 4.97 -20.51 9.30
N LYS A 209 3.95 -21.26 9.73
CA LYS A 209 4.10 -22.49 10.51
C LYS A 209 4.37 -23.69 9.60
N ARG A 210 4.37 -24.88 10.21
CA ARG A 210 4.64 -26.15 9.51
C ARG A 210 3.66 -26.37 8.36
N LYS A 211 4.17 -26.94 7.27
CA LYS A 211 3.38 -27.34 6.09
C LYS A 211 2.29 -28.33 6.51
N GLN A 212 1.09 -28.12 5.99
CA GLN A 212 -0.08 -28.98 6.16
C GLN A 212 -0.67 -29.31 4.79
N SER A 213 -1.54 -30.33 4.71
CA SER A 213 -2.26 -30.62 3.47
C SER A 213 -3.25 -29.49 3.16
N VAL A 214 -3.36 -29.09 1.88
CA VAL A 214 -4.34 -28.06 1.48
C VAL A 214 -5.77 -28.53 1.72
N THR A 215 -6.03 -29.82 1.53
CA THR A 215 -7.35 -30.46 1.69
C THR A 215 -7.83 -30.43 3.14
N HIS A 216 -6.93 -30.64 4.11
CA HIS A 216 -7.24 -30.45 5.53
C HIS A 216 -7.68 -29.00 5.80
N PHE A 217 -6.99 -28.03 5.20
CA PHE A 217 -7.37 -26.62 5.36
C PHE A 217 -8.71 -26.29 4.70
N LEU A 218 -8.97 -26.77 3.47
CA LEU A 218 -10.26 -26.60 2.80
C LEU A 218 -11.42 -27.22 3.59
N LYS A 219 -11.21 -28.41 4.17
CA LYS A 219 -12.17 -29.04 5.09
C LYS A 219 -12.40 -28.21 6.35
N ALA A 220 -11.34 -27.69 6.96
CA ALA A 220 -11.42 -26.89 8.18
C ALA A 220 -12.17 -25.56 7.97
N ILE A 221 -12.05 -24.93 6.81
CA ILE A 221 -12.81 -23.70 6.47
C ILE A 221 -14.24 -23.98 5.99
N GLY A 222 -14.67 -25.25 5.98
CA GLY A 222 -16.08 -25.64 5.81
C GLY A 222 -16.43 -26.33 4.50
N MET A 223 -15.47 -26.67 3.64
CA MET A 223 -15.76 -27.43 2.41
C MET A 223 -15.86 -28.93 2.70
N THR A 224 -16.89 -29.58 2.19
CA THR A 224 -17.01 -31.04 2.22
C THR A 224 -16.10 -31.69 1.18
N GLU A 225 -15.79 -32.98 1.36
CA GLU A 225 -14.97 -33.72 0.39
C GLU A 225 -15.60 -33.72 -1.01
N SER A 226 -16.93 -33.87 -1.11
CA SER A 226 -17.64 -33.81 -2.40
C SER A 226 -17.49 -32.44 -3.07
N GLU A 227 -17.67 -31.35 -2.31
CA GLU A 227 -17.50 -29.99 -2.85
C GLU A 227 -16.05 -29.74 -3.31
N ILE A 228 -15.05 -30.26 -2.58
CA ILE A 228 -13.65 -30.17 -3.01
C ILE A 228 -13.45 -30.93 -4.33
N ARG A 229 -13.98 -32.16 -4.46
CA ARG A 229 -13.86 -32.94 -5.70
C ARG A 229 -14.50 -32.22 -6.89
N ASP A 230 -15.71 -31.68 -6.69
CA ASP A 230 -16.44 -30.99 -7.75
C ASP A 230 -15.77 -29.66 -8.12
N THR A 231 -15.32 -28.90 -7.12
CA THR A 231 -14.70 -27.58 -7.32
C THR A 231 -13.37 -27.67 -8.06
N PHE A 232 -12.59 -28.72 -7.80
CA PHE A 232 -11.23 -28.92 -8.33
C PHE A 232 -11.15 -30.09 -9.32
N ALA A 233 -12.26 -30.48 -9.94
CA ALA A 233 -12.34 -31.62 -10.85
C ALA A 233 -11.34 -31.57 -12.02
N ASP A 234 -11.04 -30.36 -12.49
CA ASP A 234 -10.10 -30.11 -13.59
C ASP A 234 -8.63 -30.22 -13.20
N TYR A 235 -8.32 -30.41 -11.90
CA TYR A 235 -6.95 -30.38 -11.36
C TYR A 235 -6.56 -31.70 -10.66
N PRO A 236 -6.02 -32.69 -11.41
CA PRO A 236 -5.69 -34.01 -10.89
C PRO A 236 -4.76 -33.99 -9.66
N VAL A 237 -3.82 -33.04 -9.61
CA VAL A 237 -2.82 -32.91 -8.54
C VAL A 237 -3.48 -32.71 -7.16
N LEU A 238 -4.55 -31.92 -7.10
CA LEU A 238 -5.30 -31.72 -5.86
C LEU A 238 -6.13 -32.96 -5.52
N LEU A 239 -6.72 -33.63 -6.51
CA LEU A 239 -7.48 -34.86 -6.31
C LEU A 239 -6.59 -36.00 -5.77
N GLU A 240 -5.38 -36.16 -6.30
CA GLU A 240 -4.39 -37.11 -5.77
C GLU A 240 -3.96 -36.78 -4.33
N THR A 241 -3.92 -35.49 -3.98
CA THR A 241 -3.67 -35.05 -2.59
C THR A 241 -4.85 -35.45 -1.70
N LEU A 242 -6.09 -35.28 -2.19
CA LEU A 242 -7.32 -35.65 -1.48
C LEU A 242 -7.47 -37.16 -1.28
N GLU A 243 -7.05 -37.99 -2.25
CA GLU A 243 -7.05 -39.46 -2.10
C GLU A 243 -6.09 -39.96 -1.01
N LYS A 244 -5.03 -39.19 -0.73
CA LYS A 244 -4.03 -39.49 0.31
C LYS A 244 -4.40 -38.89 1.66
N ASP A 245 -5.56 -38.23 1.79
CA ASP A 245 -6.00 -37.63 3.04
C ASP A 245 -6.21 -38.67 4.14
N THR A 246 -5.74 -38.34 5.34
CA THR A 246 -5.98 -39.15 6.54
C THR A 246 -7.18 -38.67 7.34
N VAL A 247 -7.78 -37.55 6.94
CA VAL A 247 -8.83 -36.82 7.68
C VAL A 247 -10.07 -36.68 6.79
N ALA A 248 -11.24 -37.07 7.29
CA ALA A 248 -12.47 -37.04 6.50
C ALA A 248 -13.38 -35.88 6.89
N THR A 249 -13.45 -35.55 8.19
CA THR A 249 -14.42 -34.58 8.71
C THR A 249 -13.81 -33.19 8.94
N GLN A 250 -14.66 -32.15 8.95
CA GLN A 250 -14.24 -30.78 9.29
C GLN A 250 -13.67 -30.70 10.71
N GLU A 251 -14.27 -31.39 11.69
CA GLU A 251 -13.83 -31.38 13.08
C GLU A 251 -12.42 -31.95 13.25
N GLU A 252 -12.15 -33.09 12.64
CA GLU A 252 -10.81 -33.69 12.63
C GLU A 252 -9.78 -32.77 11.97
N ALA A 253 -10.16 -32.10 10.87
CA ALA A 253 -9.29 -31.18 10.15
C ALA A 253 -8.95 -29.94 10.98
N LEU A 254 -9.95 -29.36 11.66
CA LEU A 254 -9.77 -28.27 12.61
C LEU A 254 -8.80 -28.65 13.74
N LEU A 255 -8.98 -29.84 14.33
CA LEU A 255 -8.10 -30.33 15.41
C LEU A 255 -6.67 -30.58 14.93
N ASP A 256 -6.50 -31.15 13.74
CA ASP A 256 -5.17 -31.37 13.14
C ASP A 256 -4.44 -30.04 12.90
N ILE A 257 -5.12 -29.05 12.32
CA ILE A 257 -4.58 -27.71 12.12
C ILE A 257 -4.24 -27.05 13.45
N TYR A 258 -5.13 -27.12 14.45
CA TYR A 258 -4.90 -26.52 15.75
C TYR A 258 -3.66 -27.07 16.44
N ARG A 259 -3.47 -28.41 16.46
CA ARG A 259 -2.30 -29.06 17.06
C ARG A 259 -0.98 -28.62 16.41
N LYS A 260 -1.00 -28.36 15.10
CA LYS A 260 0.18 -27.89 14.34
C LYS A 260 0.46 -26.41 14.56
N LEU A 261 -0.58 -25.59 14.74
CA LEU A 261 -0.45 -24.16 15.03
C LEU A 261 -0.03 -23.90 16.48
N ARG A 262 -0.61 -24.64 17.43
CA ARG A 262 -0.40 -24.49 18.88
C ARG A 262 -0.01 -25.82 19.51
N PRO A 263 1.24 -26.28 19.30
CA PRO A 263 1.71 -27.53 19.87
C PRO A 263 1.75 -27.43 21.40
N GLY A 264 1.07 -28.36 22.08
CA GLY A 264 1.04 -28.46 23.54
C GLY A 264 -0.21 -27.87 24.21
N GLU A 265 -1.05 -27.13 23.47
CA GLU A 265 -2.37 -26.72 23.97
C GLU A 265 -3.40 -27.84 23.72
N PRO A 266 -4.34 -28.09 24.65
CA PRO A 266 -5.43 -29.02 24.41
C PRO A 266 -6.27 -28.56 23.22
N ALA A 267 -6.46 -29.44 22.24
CA ALA A 267 -7.20 -29.12 21.03
C ALA A 267 -8.70 -29.31 21.27
N ASN A 268 -9.48 -28.25 21.06
CA ASN A 268 -10.94 -28.26 21.04
C ASN A 268 -11.42 -27.73 19.67
N VAL A 269 -12.52 -28.26 19.15
CA VAL A 269 -13.10 -27.88 17.85
C VAL A 269 -13.50 -26.39 17.86
N ASP A 270 -14.19 -25.93 18.90
CA ASP A 270 -14.62 -24.53 19.00
C ASP A 270 -13.43 -23.56 19.05
N ALA A 271 -12.38 -23.93 19.79
CA ALA A 271 -11.17 -23.13 19.89
C ALA A 271 -10.42 -23.09 18.55
N ALA A 272 -10.41 -24.20 17.82
CA ALA A 272 -9.80 -24.30 16.49
C ALA A 272 -10.57 -23.48 15.45
N GLN A 273 -11.90 -23.57 15.44
CA GLN A 273 -12.75 -22.78 14.57
C GLN A 273 -12.58 -21.28 14.84
N THR A 274 -12.60 -20.89 16.12
CA THR A 274 -12.40 -19.50 16.53
C THR A 274 -11.02 -18.98 16.14
N LEU A 275 -9.97 -19.80 16.30
CA LEU A 275 -8.61 -19.43 15.90
C LEU A 275 -8.52 -19.18 14.39
N LEU A 276 -9.10 -20.06 13.58
CA LEU A 276 -9.07 -19.94 12.12
C LEU A 276 -9.91 -18.74 11.64
N ASN A 277 -11.07 -18.52 12.26
CA ASN A 277 -11.90 -17.35 12.04
C ASN A 277 -11.12 -16.05 12.32
N ASN A 278 -10.44 -15.99 13.46
CA ASN A 278 -9.62 -14.84 13.84
C ASN A 278 -8.42 -14.61 12.91
N PHE A 279 -7.92 -15.66 12.24
CA PHE A 279 -6.76 -15.52 11.35
C PHE A 279 -7.10 -14.94 10.00
N TYR A 280 -8.31 -15.14 9.46
CA TYR A 280 -8.61 -14.78 8.07
C TYR A 280 -9.95 -14.08 7.84
N PHE A 281 -10.92 -14.28 8.73
CA PHE A 281 -12.31 -13.89 8.53
C PHE A 281 -12.80 -12.81 9.51
N ASP A 282 -12.10 -12.57 10.62
CA ASP A 282 -12.40 -11.50 11.59
C ASP A 282 -11.65 -10.19 11.25
N SER A 283 -12.40 -9.13 10.95
CA SER A 283 -11.87 -7.79 10.61
C SER A 283 -11.08 -7.13 11.76
N ARG A 284 -11.35 -7.52 13.01
CA ARG A 284 -10.61 -7.01 14.19
C ARG A 284 -9.18 -7.54 14.22
N ARG A 285 -8.91 -8.70 13.61
CA ARG A 285 -7.60 -9.39 13.65
C ARG A 285 -6.91 -9.46 12.30
N TYR A 286 -7.68 -9.43 11.22
CA TYR A 286 -7.20 -9.53 9.85
C TYR A 286 -7.73 -8.38 8.99
N ASP A 287 -6.88 -7.84 8.11
CA ASP A 287 -7.22 -6.73 7.24
C ASP A 287 -6.34 -6.70 5.98
N LEU A 288 -6.97 -6.73 4.81
CA LEU A 288 -6.34 -6.59 3.48
C LEU A 288 -6.09 -5.12 3.11
N ALA A 289 -6.75 -4.19 3.79
CA ALA A 289 -6.98 -2.81 3.36
C ALA A 289 -7.68 -2.72 1.99
N LYS A 290 -8.17 -1.53 1.64
CA LYS A 290 -8.79 -1.25 0.32
C LYS A 290 -7.88 -1.68 -0.85
N VAL A 291 -6.56 -1.46 -0.70
CA VAL A 291 -5.56 -1.83 -1.73
C VAL A 291 -5.42 -3.34 -1.91
N GLY A 292 -5.43 -4.13 -0.83
CA GLY A 292 -5.29 -5.59 -0.93
C GLY A 292 -6.50 -6.23 -1.56
N ARG A 293 -7.70 -5.79 -1.17
CA ARG A 293 -8.97 -6.20 -1.78
C ARG A 293 -8.99 -5.87 -3.28
N TYR A 294 -8.65 -4.63 -3.65
CA TYR A 294 -8.52 -4.22 -5.05
C TYR A 294 -7.56 -5.13 -5.84
N LYS A 295 -6.39 -5.45 -5.27
CA LYS A 295 -5.40 -6.30 -5.93
C LYS A 295 -5.87 -7.75 -6.12
N ILE A 296 -6.47 -8.35 -5.10
CA ILE A 296 -6.98 -9.73 -5.18
C ILE A 296 -8.08 -9.81 -6.24
N ASN A 297 -9.05 -8.90 -6.19
CA ASN A 297 -10.14 -8.82 -7.17
C ASN A 297 -9.60 -8.69 -8.60
N LYS A 298 -8.61 -7.80 -8.82
CA LYS A 298 -8.00 -7.61 -10.15
C LYS A 298 -7.23 -8.85 -10.63
N LYS A 299 -6.40 -9.45 -9.76
CA LYS A 299 -5.51 -10.59 -10.11
C LYS A 299 -6.28 -11.88 -10.37
N LEU A 300 -7.31 -12.17 -9.57
CA LEU A 300 -8.10 -13.40 -9.67
C LEU A 300 -9.40 -13.22 -10.48
N ALA A 301 -9.70 -12.00 -10.94
CA ALA A 301 -10.99 -11.65 -11.55
C ALA A 301 -12.17 -12.08 -10.68
N ILE A 302 -12.22 -11.54 -9.46
CA ILE A 302 -13.30 -11.75 -8.48
C ILE A 302 -14.02 -10.43 -8.25
N GLU A 303 -15.34 -10.47 -8.09
CA GLU A 303 -16.20 -9.30 -7.87
C GLU A 303 -16.61 -9.11 -6.41
N ALA A 304 -15.68 -9.31 -5.48
CA ALA A 304 -15.94 -9.04 -4.07
C ALA A 304 -16.11 -7.53 -3.82
N ASP A 305 -16.92 -7.15 -2.82
CA ASP A 305 -17.09 -5.75 -2.43
C ASP A 305 -15.73 -5.10 -2.14
N PRO A 306 -15.38 -3.96 -2.79
CA PRO A 306 -14.15 -3.21 -2.51
C PRO A 306 -13.98 -2.81 -1.04
N LYS A 307 -15.07 -2.75 -0.26
CA LYS A 307 -15.06 -2.45 1.18
C LYS A 307 -14.78 -3.68 2.05
N ALA A 308 -14.84 -4.90 1.49
CA ALA A 308 -14.55 -6.12 2.23
C ALA A 308 -13.05 -6.20 2.59
N SER A 309 -12.75 -6.03 3.88
CA SER A 309 -11.38 -6.01 4.41
C SER A 309 -10.82 -7.37 4.80
N THR A 310 -11.64 -8.42 4.88
CA THR A 310 -11.22 -9.78 5.25
C THR A 310 -11.21 -10.71 4.04
N LEU A 311 -10.56 -11.87 4.13
CA LEU A 311 -10.65 -12.89 3.07
C LEU A 311 -12.02 -13.57 3.07
N SER A 312 -12.44 -14.05 1.91
CA SER A 312 -13.61 -14.91 1.74
C SER A 312 -13.18 -16.34 1.34
N LEU A 313 -14.10 -17.29 1.43
CA LEU A 313 -13.88 -18.65 0.92
C LEU A 313 -13.59 -18.62 -0.59
N GLU A 314 -14.28 -17.78 -1.34
CA GLU A 314 -14.09 -17.60 -2.78
C GLU A 314 -12.67 -17.15 -3.11
N ASP A 315 -12.12 -16.17 -2.38
CA ASP A 315 -10.74 -15.70 -2.55
C ASP A 315 -9.72 -16.84 -2.38
N ILE A 316 -9.92 -17.67 -1.36
CA ILE A 316 -9.04 -18.79 -1.03
C ILE A 316 -9.13 -19.86 -2.12
N VAL A 317 -10.34 -20.26 -2.52
CA VAL A 317 -10.56 -21.26 -3.55
C VAL A 317 -9.97 -20.80 -4.88
N ALA A 318 -10.25 -19.55 -5.29
CA ALA A 318 -9.72 -18.98 -6.52
C ALA A 318 -8.18 -18.90 -6.50
N THR A 319 -7.58 -18.56 -5.35
CA THR A 319 -6.12 -18.57 -5.18
C THR A 319 -5.54 -19.97 -5.42
N VAL A 320 -6.16 -21.02 -4.84
CA VAL A 320 -5.72 -22.41 -5.01
C VAL A 320 -5.91 -22.85 -6.47
N LYS A 321 -7.05 -22.53 -7.10
CA LYS A 321 -7.29 -22.85 -8.52
C LYS A 321 -6.27 -22.18 -9.44
N TYR A 322 -5.97 -20.90 -9.22
CA TYR A 322 -4.98 -20.18 -10.02
C TYR A 322 -3.59 -20.80 -9.88
N LEU A 323 -3.21 -21.21 -8.66
CA LEU A 323 -1.94 -21.92 -8.42
C LEU A 323 -1.89 -23.27 -9.18
N LEU A 324 -2.99 -24.01 -9.21
CA LEU A 324 -3.08 -25.27 -9.93
C LEU A 324 -3.04 -25.07 -11.45
N ALA A 325 -3.75 -24.07 -11.98
CA ALA A 325 -3.70 -23.67 -13.38
C ALA A 325 -2.27 -23.28 -13.80
N LEU A 326 -1.55 -22.55 -12.94
CA LEU A 326 -0.15 -22.18 -13.17
C LEU A 326 0.77 -23.41 -13.21
N HIS A 327 0.55 -24.42 -12.37
CA HIS A 327 1.31 -25.68 -12.40
C HIS A 327 0.99 -26.53 -13.63
N GLN A 328 -0.28 -26.57 -14.05
CA GLN A 328 -0.73 -27.28 -15.25
C GLN A 328 -0.23 -26.62 -16.55
N GLY A 329 0.19 -25.36 -16.49
CA GLY A 329 0.67 -24.59 -17.64
C GLY A 329 -0.43 -23.94 -18.46
N ASP A 330 -1.61 -23.73 -17.86
CA ASP A 330 -2.71 -23.01 -18.48
C ASP A 330 -2.27 -21.56 -18.76
N LYS A 331 -2.77 -20.99 -19.86
CA LYS A 331 -2.45 -19.60 -20.26
C LYS A 331 -3.46 -18.60 -19.74
N THR A 332 -4.69 -19.06 -19.54
CA THR A 332 -5.82 -18.25 -19.11
C THR A 332 -6.49 -18.91 -17.91
N PHE A 333 -7.10 -18.07 -17.08
CA PHE A 333 -7.87 -18.47 -15.91
C PHE A 333 -9.21 -17.77 -15.96
N ALA A 334 -10.28 -18.55 -15.83
CA ALA A 334 -11.64 -18.02 -15.87
C ALA A 334 -11.99 -17.34 -14.54
N GLY A 335 -12.55 -16.13 -14.63
CA GLY A 335 -13.15 -15.40 -13.53
C GLY A 335 -14.31 -14.54 -14.03
N THR A 336 -14.69 -13.54 -13.23
CA THR A 336 -15.82 -12.66 -13.51
C THR A 336 -15.40 -11.20 -13.40
N ARG A 337 -15.81 -10.36 -14.36
CA ARG A 337 -15.64 -8.89 -14.30
C ARG A 337 -16.86 -8.20 -14.89
N GLY A 338 -17.44 -7.27 -14.15
CA GLY A 338 -18.68 -6.58 -14.49
C GLY A 338 -19.90 -7.52 -14.61
N GLY A 339 -19.93 -8.64 -13.88
CA GLY A 339 -20.93 -9.71 -14.04
C GLY A 339 -20.74 -10.60 -15.28
N GLU A 340 -19.74 -10.34 -16.12
CA GLU A 340 -19.45 -11.09 -17.33
C GLU A 340 -18.26 -12.04 -17.13
N PRO A 341 -18.22 -13.20 -17.82
CA PRO A 341 -17.04 -14.05 -17.85
C PRO A 341 -15.82 -13.27 -18.34
N ALA A 342 -14.75 -13.33 -17.57
CA ALA A 342 -13.49 -12.68 -17.88
C ALA A 342 -12.35 -13.70 -17.82
N GLU A 343 -11.48 -13.67 -18.83
CA GLU A 343 -10.24 -14.45 -18.80
C GLU A 343 -9.09 -13.57 -18.32
N VAL A 344 -8.39 -14.02 -17.29
CA VAL A 344 -7.14 -13.41 -16.86
C VAL A 344 -5.97 -14.28 -17.27
N ARG A 345 -4.86 -13.64 -17.66
CA ARG A 345 -3.63 -14.35 -17.99
C ARG A 345 -3.07 -15.04 -16.74
N VAL A 346 -2.67 -16.30 -16.89
CA VAL A 346 -1.95 -17.05 -15.86
C VAL A 346 -0.47 -16.74 -15.99
N GLU A 347 0.09 -16.07 -14.98
CA GLU A 347 1.49 -15.68 -14.95
C GLU A 347 2.02 -15.56 -13.52
N VAL A 348 3.34 -15.73 -13.39
CA VAL A 348 4.07 -15.46 -12.15
C VAL A 348 4.16 -13.95 -11.91
N ASP A 349 4.23 -13.56 -10.64
CA ASP A 349 4.32 -12.18 -10.24
C ASP A 349 5.78 -11.77 -9.99
N ASP A 350 6.18 -10.66 -10.60
CA ASP A 350 7.44 -9.99 -10.27
C ASP A 350 7.25 -9.12 -9.02
N ILE A 351 7.88 -9.52 -7.92
CA ILE A 351 7.80 -8.85 -6.61
C ILE A 351 8.50 -7.47 -6.56
N ASP A 352 9.34 -7.17 -7.55
CA ASP A 352 10.12 -5.94 -7.63
C ASP A 352 9.45 -4.89 -8.53
N ASN A 353 8.55 -5.33 -9.41
CA ASN A 353 7.69 -4.44 -10.19
C ASN A 353 6.85 -3.50 -9.30
N PHE A 354 6.75 -2.23 -9.70
CA PHE A 354 5.95 -1.21 -9.01
C PHE A 354 4.42 -1.42 -9.09
N ALA A 355 3.93 -2.39 -9.87
CA ALA A 355 2.57 -2.92 -9.74
C ALA A 355 2.39 -3.72 -8.43
N ASN A 356 3.50 -4.23 -7.89
CA ASN A 356 3.54 -5.11 -6.72
C ASN A 356 4.15 -4.44 -5.49
N ARG A 357 4.79 -3.29 -5.66
CA ARG A 357 5.30 -2.45 -4.58
C ARG A 357 4.54 -1.14 -4.47
N ARG A 358 4.29 -0.69 -3.24
CA ARG A 358 3.58 0.55 -2.93
C ARG A 358 4.35 1.40 -1.95
N ILE A 359 4.09 2.69 -1.98
CA ILE A 359 4.60 3.68 -1.05
C ILE A 359 3.61 3.87 0.08
N ARG A 360 4.11 3.74 1.31
CA ARG A 360 3.46 4.22 2.52
C ARG A 360 3.98 5.63 2.78
N ALA A 361 3.13 6.61 2.49
CA ALA A 361 3.44 8.01 2.74
C ALA A 361 3.29 8.36 4.23
N VAL A 362 3.73 9.56 4.61
CA VAL A 362 3.76 10.03 6.00
C VAL A 362 2.42 9.89 6.72
N GLY A 363 1.31 10.21 6.06
CA GLY A 363 -0.04 10.10 6.63
C GLY A 363 -0.36 8.68 7.06
N GLU A 364 -0.15 7.69 6.18
CA GLU A 364 -0.42 6.28 6.46
C GLU A 364 0.53 5.69 7.52
N LEU A 365 1.80 6.12 7.50
CA LEU A 365 2.77 5.70 8.51
C LEU A 365 2.30 6.14 9.91
N ILE A 366 1.88 7.39 10.06
CA ILE A 366 1.34 7.92 11.32
C ILE A 366 -0.01 7.26 11.65
N GLN A 367 -0.89 7.08 10.66
CA GLN A 367 -2.17 6.37 10.81
C GLN A 367 -1.95 4.98 11.46
N GLY A 368 -0.97 4.22 10.95
CA GLY A 368 -0.63 2.91 11.51
C GLY A 368 -0.17 2.95 12.98
N GLN A 369 0.51 4.00 13.40
CA GLN A 369 0.94 4.18 14.80
C GLN A 369 -0.23 4.56 15.70
N VAL A 370 -1.10 5.46 15.24
CA VAL A 370 -2.33 5.84 15.94
C VAL A 370 -3.22 4.62 16.12
N ARG A 371 -3.43 3.83 15.05
CA ARG A 371 -4.18 2.56 15.08
C ARG A 371 -3.60 1.59 16.12
N THR A 372 -2.28 1.42 16.14
CA THR A 372 -1.61 0.54 17.12
C THR A 372 -1.81 1.04 18.55
N GLY A 373 -1.72 2.35 18.78
CA GLY A 373 -1.98 2.97 20.07
C GLY A 373 -3.43 2.80 20.53
N LEU A 374 -4.39 2.98 19.61
CA LEU A 374 -5.82 2.83 19.86
C LEU A 374 -6.19 1.37 20.13
N ALA A 375 -5.61 0.39 19.44
CA ALA A 375 -5.82 -1.03 19.74
C ALA A 375 -5.36 -1.41 21.17
N ARG A 376 -4.29 -0.79 21.67
CA ARG A 376 -3.86 -0.97 23.08
C ARG A 376 -4.84 -0.30 24.05
N MET A 377 -5.35 0.88 23.70
CA MET A 377 -6.37 1.59 24.48
C MET A 377 -7.69 0.81 24.52
N GLU A 378 -8.11 0.23 23.40
CA GLU A 378 -9.32 -0.59 23.27
C GLU A 378 -9.37 -1.69 24.32
N ARG A 379 -8.25 -2.42 24.48
CA ARG A 379 -8.12 -3.46 25.49
C ARG A 379 -8.36 -2.92 26.90
N THR A 380 -7.76 -1.77 27.24
CA THR A 380 -7.97 -1.13 28.54
C THR A 380 -9.41 -0.66 28.73
N VAL A 381 -10.08 -0.19 27.68
CA VAL A 381 -11.50 0.18 27.71
C VAL A 381 -12.36 -1.03 28.04
N ARG A 382 -12.18 -2.15 27.33
CA ARG A 382 -12.93 -3.40 27.58
C ARG A 382 -12.72 -3.92 29.01
N GLU A 383 -11.47 -3.93 29.49
CA GLU A 383 -11.14 -4.32 30.87
C GLU A 383 -11.85 -3.40 31.89
N ARG A 384 -11.89 -2.08 31.64
CA ARG A 384 -12.56 -1.11 32.53
C ARG A 384 -14.08 -1.21 32.52
N MET A 385 -14.71 -1.48 31.38
CA MET A 385 -16.16 -1.69 31.29
C MET A 385 -16.64 -2.83 32.20
N THR A 386 -15.83 -3.89 32.33
CA THR A 386 -16.17 -5.04 33.19
C THR A 386 -15.84 -4.85 34.68
N THR A 387 -14.97 -3.91 35.01
CA THR A 387 -14.44 -3.74 36.38
C THR A 387 -15.00 -2.53 37.12
N GLN A 388 -15.51 -1.52 36.41
CA GLN A 388 -16.13 -0.33 37.01
C GLN A 388 -17.62 -0.55 37.27
N GLU A 389 -18.15 0.13 38.28
CA GLU A 389 -19.59 0.13 38.57
C GLU A 389 -20.34 0.89 37.47
N THR A 390 -21.37 0.26 36.90
CA THR A 390 -22.12 0.71 35.70
C THR A 390 -22.56 2.17 35.76
N ASP A 391 -23.07 2.60 36.91
CA ASP A 391 -23.67 3.92 37.07
C ASP A 391 -22.60 5.04 37.09
N SER A 392 -21.36 4.70 37.47
CA SER A 392 -20.23 5.63 37.57
C SER A 392 -19.43 5.78 36.28
N ILE A 393 -19.70 4.93 35.27
CA ILE A 393 -18.94 4.93 34.02
C ILE A 393 -19.21 6.22 33.24
N THR A 394 -18.12 6.85 32.79
CA THR A 394 -18.14 7.96 31.83
C THR A 394 -17.08 7.72 30.76
N PRO A 395 -17.18 8.31 29.56
CA PRO A 395 -16.14 8.18 28.54
C PRO A 395 -14.74 8.52 29.07
N GLN A 396 -14.62 9.57 29.90
CA GLN A 396 -13.36 9.99 30.49
C GLN A 396 -12.74 8.95 31.45
N THR A 397 -13.55 8.18 32.20
CA THR A 397 -13.03 7.13 33.10
C THR A 397 -12.58 5.87 32.35
N LEU A 398 -13.17 5.60 31.18
CA LEU A 398 -12.81 4.48 30.33
C LEU A 398 -11.53 4.75 29.53
N ILE A 399 -11.37 5.96 29.01
CA ILE A 399 -10.30 6.29 28.06
C ILE A 399 -8.97 6.52 28.78
N ASN A 400 -7.94 5.78 28.37
CA ASN A 400 -6.56 6.02 28.76
C ASN A 400 -5.72 6.34 27.53
N ILE A 401 -5.35 7.60 27.36
CA ILE A 401 -4.65 8.10 26.16
C ILE A 401 -3.15 7.76 26.13
N ARG A 402 -2.57 7.29 27.25
CA ARG A 402 -1.12 7.04 27.36
C ARG A 402 -0.58 6.12 26.26
N PRO A 403 -1.22 4.99 25.89
CA PRO A 403 -0.74 4.13 24.81
C PRO A 403 -0.73 4.82 23.44
N VAL A 404 -1.70 5.70 23.17
CA VAL A 404 -1.79 6.45 21.90
C VAL A 404 -0.67 7.48 21.81
N VAL A 405 -0.52 8.32 22.84
CA VAL A 405 0.53 9.34 22.89
C VAL A 405 1.93 8.70 22.87
N ALA A 406 2.11 7.57 23.57
CA ALA A 406 3.38 6.85 23.57
C ALA A 406 3.74 6.31 22.19
N ALA A 407 2.79 5.72 21.45
CA ALA A 407 3.04 5.20 20.10
C ALA A 407 3.46 6.31 19.12
N ILE A 408 2.80 7.47 19.17
CA ILE A 408 3.15 8.63 18.34
C ILE A 408 4.55 9.15 18.71
N LYS A 409 4.83 9.31 20.01
CA LYS A 409 6.13 9.79 20.50
C LYS A 409 7.27 8.84 20.15
N GLU A 410 7.04 7.53 20.27
CA GLU A 410 8.00 6.49 19.89
C GLU A 410 8.31 6.57 18.39
N PHE A 411 7.29 6.65 17.54
CA PHE A 411 7.48 6.81 16.09
C PHE A 411 8.34 8.02 15.74
N PHE A 412 7.98 9.21 16.23
CA PHE A 412 8.75 10.41 15.91
C PHE A 412 10.14 10.44 16.54
N GLY A 413 10.33 9.79 17.69
CA GLY A 413 11.59 9.77 18.41
C GLY A 413 12.61 8.77 17.87
N THR A 414 12.20 7.50 17.69
CA THR A 414 13.11 6.35 17.51
C THR A 414 12.94 5.62 16.17
N SER A 415 11.91 5.92 15.38
CA SER A 415 11.71 5.26 14.08
C SER A 415 12.84 5.54 13.10
N GLN A 416 13.26 4.53 12.34
CA GLN A 416 14.20 4.68 11.21
C GLN A 416 13.66 5.58 10.10
N LEU A 417 12.34 5.76 10.03
CA LEU A 417 11.68 6.60 9.04
C LEU A 417 11.59 8.07 9.50
N SER A 418 11.71 8.36 10.80
CA SER A 418 11.73 9.73 11.35
C SER A 418 13.17 10.21 11.48
N GLN A 419 13.69 10.81 10.40
CA GLN A 419 15.10 11.18 10.28
C GLN A 419 15.33 12.65 10.59
N PHE A 420 16.52 12.99 11.08
CA PHE A 420 16.95 14.39 11.18
C PHE A 420 16.98 15.01 9.79
N MET A 421 16.37 16.19 9.63
CA MET A 421 16.33 16.84 8.33
C MET A 421 17.76 17.18 7.88
N ASP A 422 18.14 16.70 6.69
CA ASP A 422 19.30 17.23 5.97
C ASP A 422 19.05 18.69 5.59
N GLN A 423 19.89 19.57 6.13
CA GLN A 423 19.80 21.02 5.98
C GLN A 423 21.09 21.62 5.41
N ASN A 424 21.97 20.80 4.81
CA ASN A 424 23.22 21.29 4.23
C ASN A 424 22.97 22.37 3.16
N ASN A 425 21.93 22.18 2.35
CA ASN A 425 21.43 23.18 1.41
C ASN A 425 19.94 22.91 1.09
N PRO A 426 19.22 23.84 0.41
CA PRO A 426 17.81 23.65 0.10
C PRO A 426 17.49 22.42 -0.76
N LEU A 427 18.39 22.03 -1.67
CA LEU A 427 18.21 20.86 -2.52
C LEU A 427 18.29 19.56 -1.71
N ALA A 428 19.25 19.45 -0.79
CA ALA A 428 19.37 18.32 0.13
C ALA A 428 18.09 18.13 0.95
N GLY A 429 17.53 19.23 1.48
CA GLY A 429 16.26 19.21 2.19
C GLY A 429 15.06 18.83 1.32
N LEU A 430 15.05 19.19 0.04
CA LEU A 430 14.01 18.82 -0.91
C LEU A 430 14.09 17.33 -1.29
N THR A 431 15.28 16.86 -1.69
CA THR A 431 15.55 15.45 -1.99
C THR A 431 15.17 14.57 -0.81
N HIS A 432 15.56 14.96 0.42
CA HIS A 432 15.28 14.16 1.61
C HIS A 432 13.77 13.95 1.83
N LYS A 433 12.94 14.95 1.54
CA LYS A 433 11.46 14.86 1.65
C LYS A 433 10.81 14.01 0.56
N ARG A 434 11.50 13.80 -0.56
CA ARG A 434 11.07 12.97 -1.71
C ARG A 434 11.75 11.60 -1.75
N ARG A 435 12.49 11.24 -0.70
CA ARG A 435 13.20 9.98 -0.56
C ARG A 435 12.22 8.83 -0.36
N LEU A 436 12.50 7.72 -1.03
CA LEU A 436 11.80 6.44 -0.94
C LEU A 436 12.75 5.44 -0.30
N SER A 437 12.36 4.84 0.83
CA SER A 437 13.18 3.87 1.57
C SER A 437 12.50 2.50 1.56
N ALA A 438 13.20 1.46 1.08
CA ALA A 438 12.77 0.07 1.23
C ALA A 438 13.02 -0.49 2.64
N LEU A 439 13.78 0.24 3.46
CA LEU A 439 14.14 -0.13 4.83
C LEU A 439 13.03 0.26 5.83
N GLY A 440 13.07 -0.36 7.01
CA GLY A 440 12.22 -0.03 8.16
C GLY A 440 11.18 -1.11 8.49
N PRO A 441 10.37 -0.90 9.53
CA PRO A 441 9.35 -1.87 9.96
C PRO A 441 8.39 -2.23 8.82
N GLY A 442 8.16 -3.52 8.58
CA GLY A 442 7.31 -4.01 7.48
C GLY A 442 7.95 -3.95 6.08
N GLY A 443 9.12 -3.33 5.94
CA GLY A 443 9.94 -3.35 4.74
C GLY A 443 11.03 -4.42 4.82
N LEU A 444 12.17 -4.15 4.18
CA LEU A 444 13.32 -5.04 4.14
C LEU A 444 14.32 -4.68 5.24
N SER A 445 15.04 -5.68 5.74
CA SER A 445 16.28 -5.42 6.48
C SER A 445 17.44 -5.35 5.49
N ARG A 446 18.42 -4.50 5.79
CA ARG A 446 19.60 -4.31 4.94
C ARG A 446 20.33 -5.62 4.63
N ASP A 447 20.49 -6.47 5.65
CA ASP A 447 21.27 -7.72 5.54
C ASP A 447 20.48 -8.85 4.85
N ARG A 448 19.16 -8.72 4.71
CA ARG A 448 18.31 -9.69 3.98
C ARG A 448 17.99 -9.25 2.56
N ALA A 449 18.34 -8.02 2.18
CA ALA A 449 18.11 -7.51 0.85
C ALA A 449 19.19 -8.03 -0.11
N GLY A 450 18.80 -8.95 -0.99
CA GLY A 450 19.64 -9.46 -2.08
C GLY A 450 19.93 -8.40 -3.15
N MET A 451 20.69 -8.79 -4.17
CA MET A 451 21.08 -7.90 -5.27
C MET A 451 19.88 -7.51 -6.15
N GLU A 452 19.01 -8.47 -6.47
CA GLU A 452 17.83 -8.27 -7.34
C GLU A 452 16.96 -7.08 -6.90
N VAL A 453 16.74 -6.94 -5.59
CA VAL A 453 15.92 -5.86 -5.02
C VAL A 453 16.60 -4.49 -5.08
N ARG A 454 17.93 -4.46 -5.25
CA ARG A 454 18.72 -3.22 -5.36
C ARG A 454 18.86 -2.75 -6.80
N ASP A 455 18.61 -3.62 -7.76
CA ASP A 455 18.73 -3.32 -9.17
C ASP A 455 17.58 -2.43 -9.66
N VAL A 456 17.81 -1.79 -10.81
CA VAL A 456 16.81 -0.93 -11.44
C VAL A 456 15.85 -1.79 -12.26
N HIS A 457 14.59 -1.83 -11.84
CA HIS A 457 13.53 -2.49 -12.60
C HIS A 457 12.94 -1.54 -13.66
N PRO A 458 12.57 -2.01 -14.89
CA PRO A 458 12.00 -1.15 -15.94
C PRO A 458 10.77 -0.35 -15.52
N SER A 459 9.95 -0.88 -14.61
CA SER A 459 8.79 -0.16 -14.06
C SER A 459 9.15 1.10 -13.26
N HIS A 460 10.42 1.29 -12.88
CA HIS A 460 10.89 2.50 -12.22
C HIS A 460 10.83 3.72 -13.14
N TYR A 461 10.79 3.52 -14.46
CA TYR A 461 10.72 4.60 -15.45
C TYR A 461 9.61 5.60 -15.13
N GLY A 462 9.98 6.88 -15.02
CA GLY A 462 9.04 7.95 -14.70
C GLY A 462 8.47 7.95 -13.27
N ARG A 463 8.90 7.02 -12.41
CA ARG A 463 8.37 6.78 -11.06
C ARG A 463 9.43 6.96 -9.97
N MET A 464 10.55 6.25 -10.08
CA MET A 464 11.71 6.37 -9.20
C MET A 464 12.96 6.64 -10.03
N CYS A 465 13.76 7.60 -9.60
CA CYS A 465 14.98 7.97 -10.31
C CYS A 465 15.98 6.81 -10.30
N PRO A 466 16.52 6.39 -11.47
CA PRO A 466 17.50 5.31 -11.53
C PRO A 466 18.93 5.77 -11.18
N ILE A 467 19.18 7.09 -11.08
CA ILE A 467 20.51 7.66 -10.83
C ILE A 467 20.72 8.01 -9.35
N GLU A 468 19.73 8.65 -8.72
CA GLU A 468 19.89 9.20 -7.37
C GLU A 468 19.67 8.12 -6.30
N SER A 469 20.77 7.52 -5.84
CA SER A 469 20.84 6.57 -4.74
C SER A 469 22.15 6.75 -3.98
N PRO A 470 22.21 6.50 -2.65
CA PRO A 470 23.48 6.47 -1.94
C PRO A 470 24.41 5.39 -2.52
N GLU A 471 25.70 5.70 -2.70
CA GLU A 471 26.73 4.75 -3.20
C GLU A 471 27.14 3.68 -2.18
N GLY A 472 26.87 3.93 -0.89
CA GLY A 472 27.27 3.06 0.22
C GLY A 472 26.42 1.79 0.34
N PRO A 473 26.36 1.17 1.54
CA PRO A 473 25.66 -0.12 1.75
C PRO A 473 24.14 -0.06 1.52
N ASN A 474 23.58 1.14 1.34
CA ASN A 474 22.16 1.39 1.09
C ASN A 474 21.85 1.58 -0.40
N ILE A 475 22.80 1.36 -1.31
CA ILE A 475 22.58 1.42 -2.76
C ILE A 475 21.38 0.57 -3.18
N GLY A 476 20.47 1.15 -3.97
CA GLY A 476 19.24 0.52 -4.44
C GLY A 476 18.13 0.37 -3.40
N LEU A 477 18.44 0.51 -2.10
CA LEU A 477 17.44 0.44 -1.01
C LEU A 477 16.84 1.80 -0.67
N ILE A 478 17.51 2.88 -1.09
CA ILE A 478 17.08 4.25 -0.92
C ILE A 478 17.17 4.92 -2.29
N GLY A 479 16.02 5.37 -2.80
CA GLY A 479 15.93 6.14 -4.03
C GLY A 479 15.18 7.45 -3.83
N SER A 480 15.03 8.21 -4.92
CA SER A 480 14.24 9.44 -4.95
C SER A 480 13.08 9.32 -5.93
N LEU A 481 11.94 9.91 -5.56
CA LEU A 481 10.78 10.01 -6.45
C LEU A 481 11.14 10.84 -7.70
N ALA A 482 10.76 10.36 -8.88
CA ALA A 482 10.98 11.07 -10.14
C ALA A 482 10.23 12.42 -10.16
N THR A 483 10.63 13.34 -11.04
CA THR A 483 10.14 14.73 -11.03
C THR A 483 8.62 14.85 -11.18
N PHE A 484 8.03 14.12 -12.13
CA PHE A 484 6.60 14.21 -12.44
C PHE A 484 5.73 13.13 -11.77
N ALA A 485 6.37 12.21 -11.05
CA ALA A 485 5.68 11.13 -10.37
C ALA A 485 4.79 11.67 -9.25
N ARG A 486 3.60 11.06 -9.11
CA ARG A 486 2.67 11.27 -8.00
C ARG A 486 2.30 9.93 -7.38
N ILE A 487 1.68 9.97 -6.21
CA ILE A 487 1.22 8.77 -5.51
C ILE A 487 -0.29 8.80 -5.45
N ASN A 488 -0.91 7.70 -5.86
CA ASN A 488 -2.37 7.57 -5.81
C ASN A 488 -2.86 7.12 -4.43
N PRO A 489 -4.17 7.13 -4.18
CA PRO A 489 -4.74 6.74 -2.88
C PRO A 489 -4.36 5.34 -2.38
N PHE A 490 -4.06 4.41 -3.30
CA PHE A 490 -3.64 3.05 -2.94
C PHE A 490 -2.15 2.94 -2.57
N GLY A 491 -1.39 4.02 -2.81
CA GLY A 491 0.05 4.08 -2.59
C GLY A 491 0.88 3.68 -3.82
N PHE A 492 0.28 3.45 -4.99
CA PHE A 492 1.06 3.20 -6.20
C PHE A 492 1.59 4.49 -6.80
N ILE A 493 2.79 4.41 -7.38
CA ILE A 493 3.41 5.55 -8.05
C ILE A 493 2.85 5.63 -9.46
N GLU A 494 2.28 6.78 -9.80
CA GLU A 494 1.78 7.09 -11.13
C GLU A 494 2.71 8.06 -11.84
N THR A 495 2.80 7.90 -13.15
CA THR A 495 3.55 8.82 -14.01
C THR A 495 2.64 9.35 -15.12
N PRO A 496 2.74 10.64 -15.50
CA PRO A 496 1.87 11.23 -16.51
C PRO A 496 2.32 10.91 -17.93
N TYR A 497 1.38 10.63 -18.80
CA TYR A 497 1.59 10.46 -20.24
C TYR A 497 0.58 11.29 -21.03
N ARG A 498 0.98 11.72 -22.23
CA ARG A 498 0.07 12.31 -23.22
C ARG A 498 -0.68 11.20 -23.93
N VAL A 499 -1.99 11.34 -24.10
CA VAL A 499 -2.80 10.38 -24.86
C VAL A 499 -2.53 10.57 -26.35
N VAL A 500 -2.30 9.48 -27.07
CA VAL A 500 -2.26 9.44 -28.53
C VAL A 500 -3.57 8.84 -29.03
N LYS A 501 -4.25 9.53 -29.95
CA LYS A 501 -5.49 9.05 -30.58
C LYS A 501 -5.33 9.09 -32.09
N ASP A 502 -5.58 7.97 -32.76
CA ASP A 502 -5.48 7.83 -34.22
C ASP A 502 -4.12 8.32 -34.77
N GLY A 503 -3.02 7.98 -34.07
CA GLY A 503 -1.65 8.39 -34.41
C GLY A 503 -1.34 9.88 -34.20
N LYS A 504 -2.22 10.62 -33.49
CA LYS A 504 -2.04 12.03 -33.13
C LYS A 504 -1.86 12.22 -31.64
N VAL A 505 -0.77 12.86 -31.26
CA VAL A 505 -0.45 13.18 -29.87
C VAL A 505 -1.30 14.36 -29.40
N THR A 506 -2.09 14.14 -28.36
CA THR A 506 -2.99 15.15 -27.80
C THR A 506 -2.34 15.92 -26.63
N ASP A 507 -3.02 16.96 -26.14
CA ASP A 507 -2.67 17.66 -24.89
C ASP A 507 -3.40 17.05 -23.67
N GLU A 508 -4.16 15.96 -23.86
CA GLU A 508 -4.80 15.21 -22.77
C GLU A 508 -3.72 14.43 -22.01
N ILE A 509 -3.66 14.62 -20.69
CA ILE A 509 -2.68 13.96 -19.82
C ILE A 509 -3.39 12.93 -18.96
N ARG A 510 -2.88 11.70 -19.01
CA ARG A 510 -3.35 10.58 -18.19
C ARG A 510 -2.20 10.07 -17.32
N TYR A 511 -2.47 9.95 -16.02
CA TYR A 511 -1.55 9.32 -15.08
C TYR A 511 -1.79 7.81 -15.08
N LEU A 512 -0.72 7.03 -15.25
CA LEU A 512 -0.80 5.57 -15.29
C LEU A 512 0.06 4.96 -14.16
N THR A 513 -0.50 3.96 -13.47
CA THR A 513 0.29 3.10 -12.58
C THR A 513 1.18 2.16 -13.39
N ALA A 514 2.11 1.46 -12.74
CA ALA A 514 2.96 0.49 -13.42
C ALA A 514 2.17 -0.70 -14.00
N ASP A 515 1.02 -1.04 -13.41
CA ASP A 515 0.16 -2.09 -13.93
C ASP A 515 -0.69 -1.61 -15.11
N ASP A 516 -1.17 -0.37 -15.06
CA ASP A 516 -1.94 0.24 -16.16
C ASP A 516 -1.07 0.56 -17.39
N GLU A 517 0.25 0.55 -17.26
CA GLU A 517 1.19 0.68 -18.39
C GLU A 517 1.31 -0.61 -19.20
N LYS A 518 0.91 -1.76 -18.65
CA LYS A 518 0.97 -3.05 -19.35
C LYS A 518 0.02 -3.07 -20.56
N GLY A 519 0.52 -3.59 -21.67
CA GLY A 519 -0.25 -3.74 -22.91
C GLY A 519 -0.36 -2.46 -23.75
N HIS A 520 0.28 -1.36 -23.35
CA HIS A 520 0.32 -0.12 -24.12
C HIS A 520 1.69 0.14 -24.75
N PHE A 521 1.67 0.78 -25.92
CA PHE A 521 2.88 1.26 -26.61
C PHE A 521 3.12 2.73 -26.29
N ILE A 522 4.23 3.02 -25.60
CA ILE A 522 4.54 4.38 -25.13
C ILE A 522 5.75 4.96 -25.87
N ALA A 523 5.53 6.00 -26.66
CA ALA A 523 6.57 6.73 -27.37
C ALA A 523 7.40 7.63 -26.45
N GLN A 524 8.69 7.76 -26.75
CA GLN A 524 9.59 8.66 -26.02
C GLN A 524 9.26 10.14 -26.27
N ALA A 525 9.57 11.01 -25.30
CA ALA A 525 9.31 12.46 -25.38
C ALA A 525 10.00 13.16 -26.58
N SER A 526 11.13 12.61 -27.05
CA SER A 526 11.93 13.15 -28.15
C SER A 526 11.45 12.73 -29.55
N SER A 527 10.39 11.92 -29.65
CA SER A 527 9.81 11.52 -30.93
C SER A 527 9.36 12.76 -31.73
N LEU A 528 9.65 12.79 -33.03
CA LEU A 528 9.31 13.91 -33.89
C LEU A 528 7.80 13.93 -34.19
N VAL A 529 7.17 15.05 -33.87
CA VAL A 529 5.73 15.27 -34.03
C VAL A 529 5.51 16.51 -34.89
N ASP A 530 4.68 16.38 -35.91
CA ASP A 530 4.28 17.46 -36.80
C ASP A 530 3.36 18.48 -36.09
N ALA A 531 3.17 19.64 -36.70
CA ALA A 531 2.35 20.71 -36.12
C ALA A 531 0.88 20.30 -35.87
N ASP A 532 0.38 19.29 -36.58
CA ASP A 532 -0.97 18.74 -36.42
C ASP A 532 -1.06 17.65 -35.33
N GLY A 533 0.06 17.33 -34.67
CA GLY A 533 0.17 16.31 -33.64
C GLY A 533 0.49 14.91 -34.16
N SER A 534 0.60 14.69 -35.47
CA SER A 534 0.94 13.37 -36.02
C SER A 534 2.43 13.06 -35.90
N PHE A 535 2.80 11.77 -35.78
CA PHE A 535 4.20 11.38 -35.82
C PHE A 535 4.76 11.54 -37.24
N ALA A 536 5.93 12.19 -37.33
CA ALA A 536 6.60 12.46 -38.60
C ALA A 536 7.13 11.18 -39.27
N GLU A 537 7.53 10.20 -38.45
CA GLU A 537 7.98 8.89 -38.90
C GLU A 537 6.82 7.87 -38.90
N HIS A 538 6.89 6.88 -39.81
CA HIS A 538 5.89 5.81 -39.84
C HIS A 538 6.02 4.90 -38.63
N ASP A 539 7.25 4.51 -38.30
CA ASP A 539 7.58 3.65 -37.17
C ASP A 539 8.23 4.49 -36.08
N VAL A 540 7.69 4.39 -34.86
CA VAL A 540 8.10 5.19 -33.70
C VAL A 540 8.73 4.27 -32.66
N LEU A 541 9.82 4.70 -32.05
CA LEU A 541 10.45 3.96 -30.96
C LEU A 541 9.55 4.03 -29.71
N CYS A 542 9.03 2.88 -29.31
CA CYS A 542 8.14 2.74 -28.16
C CYS A 542 8.70 1.79 -27.10
N ARG A 543 8.42 2.11 -25.85
CA ARG A 543 8.59 1.18 -24.73
C ARG A 543 7.36 0.29 -24.63
N VAL A 544 7.61 -0.99 -24.35
CA VAL A 544 6.59 -2.00 -24.04
C VAL A 544 6.93 -2.58 -22.68
N ALA A 545 5.94 -2.70 -21.80
CA ALA A 545 6.18 -3.18 -20.44
C ALA A 545 6.75 -4.61 -20.43
N GLY A 546 7.97 -4.77 -19.92
CA GLY A 546 8.64 -6.07 -19.80
C GLY A 546 9.37 -6.54 -21.06
N GLU A 547 9.42 -5.71 -22.11
CA GLU A 547 10.12 -6.02 -23.37
C GLU A 547 11.12 -4.90 -23.70
N ASP A 548 12.07 -5.20 -24.60
CA ASP A 548 12.99 -4.20 -25.10
C ASP A 548 12.25 -3.14 -25.95
N PRO A 549 12.75 -1.89 -26.01
CA PRO A 549 12.18 -0.87 -26.88
C PRO A 549 12.15 -1.33 -28.34
N THR A 550 11.00 -1.19 -28.98
CA THR A 550 10.76 -1.65 -30.36
C THR A 550 10.15 -0.54 -31.23
N LEU A 551 10.32 -0.68 -32.54
CA LEU A 551 9.69 0.20 -33.52
C LEU A 551 8.24 -0.24 -33.76
N ILE A 552 7.30 0.68 -33.52
CA ILE A 552 5.86 0.45 -33.61
C ILE A 552 5.26 1.43 -34.60
N ALA A 553 4.38 0.93 -35.48
CA ALA A 553 3.66 1.78 -36.41
C ALA A 553 2.87 2.86 -35.65
N ARG A 554 2.91 4.11 -36.13
CA ARG A 554 2.38 5.29 -35.44
C ARG A 554 0.90 5.21 -35.07
N ASP A 555 0.12 4.40 -35.78
CA ASP A 555 -1.32 4.17 -35.55
C ASP A 555 -1.59 3.27 -34.32
N ARG A 556 -0.59 2.51 -33.89
CA ARG A 556 -0.66 1.63 -32.71
C ARG A 556 -0.09 2.26 -31.44
N VAL A 557 0.45 3.48 -31.51
CA VAL A 557 0.99 4.16 -30.33
C VAL A 557 -0.17 4.68 -29.48
N ASP A 558 -0.19 4.32 -28.20
CA ASP A 558 -1.27 4.69 -27.27
C ASP A 558 -0.94 5.96 -26.48
N TYR A 559 0.33 6.13 -26.12
CA TYR A 559 0.78 7.21 -25.23
C TYR A 559 2.16 7.75 -25.63
N MET A 560 2.48 8.95 -25.13
CA MET A 560 3.80 9.57 -25.26
C MET A 560 4.23 10.21 -23.93
N ASP A 561 5.52 10.14 -23.58
CA ASP A 561 6.07 10.81 -22.40
C ASP A 561 5.77 12.33 -22.41
N VAL A 562 5.59 12.94 -21.24
CA VAL A 562 5.33 14.39 -21.13
C VAL A 562 6.61 15.23 -21.20
N SER A 563 7.76 14.67 -20.84
CA SER A 563 9.04 15.39 -20.81
C SER A 563 10.21 14.42 -20.89
N ALA A 564 11.31 14.84 -21.54
CA ALA A 564 12.53 14.04 -21.62
C ALA A 564 13.18 13.78 -20.23
N ARG A 565 12.94 14.65 -19.25
CA ARG A 565 13.44 14.49 -17.88
C ARG A 565 12.44 13.77 -16.96
N GLN A 566 11.44 13.09 -17.52
CA GLN A 566 10.41 12.41 -16.75
C GLN A 566 10.96 11.29 -15.86
N MET A 567 12.02 10.60 -16.30
CA MET A 567 12.61 9.47 -15.57
C MET A 567 13.53 9.86 -14.41
N VAL A 568 14.01 11.10 -14.35
CA VAL A 568 15.00 11.54 -13.36
C VAL A 568 14.36 12.28 -12.18
N SER A 569 15.06 12.34 -11.06
CA SER A 569 14.63 13.09 -9.87
C SER A 569 14.77 14.60 -10.05
N GLY A 570 14.22 15.35 -9.11
CA GLY A 570 14.38 16.81 -9.06
C GLY A 570 15.85 17.23 -8.97
N ALA A 571 16.71 16.48 -8.29
CA ALA A 571 18.15 16.78 -8.17
C ALA A 571 18.91 16.45 -9.46
N ALA A 572 18.75 15.25 -10.01
CA ALA A 572 19.41 14.84 -11.25
C ALA A 572 19.01 15.74 -12.43
N ALA A 573 17.77 16.27 -12.45
CA ALA A 573 17.31 17.22 -13.46
C ALA A 573 18.03 18.59 -13.43
N PHE A 574 18.85 18.89 -12.41
CA PHE A 574 19.68 20.09 -12.36
C PHE A 574 21.07 19.91 -13.00
N ILE A 575 21.46 18.69 -13.38
CA ILE A 575 22.75 18.41 -14.02
C ILE A 575 22.63 18.74 -15.52
N PRO A 576 23.35 19.74 -16.05
CA PRO A 576 23.37 20.00 -17.48
C PRO A 576 24.16 18.91 -18.20
N PHE A 577 23.78 18.57 -19.44
CA PHE A 577 24.47 17.58 -20.27
C PHE A 577 24.53 16.17 -19.65
N LEU A 578 23.55 15.84 -18.80
CA LEU A 578 23.44 14.53 -18.12
C LEU A 578 23.48 13.36 -19.12
N GLU A 579 22.98 13.55 -20.34
CA GLU A 579 23.02 12.57 -21.43
C GLU A 579 24.43 12.24 -21.94
N HIS A 580 25.44 13.03 -21.57
CA HIS A 580 26.84 12.83 -21.93
C HIS A 580 27.68 12.28 -20.77
N ASP A 581 27.09 12.13 -19.58
CA ASP A 581 27.75 11.60 -18.40
C ASP A 581 27.43 10.12 -18.19
N ASP A 582 28.43 9.35 -17.75
CA ASP A 582 28.21 7.97 -17.33
C ASP A 582 27.38 7.92 -16.03
N ALA A 583 26.50 6.93 -15.91
CA ALA A 583 25.59 6.81 -14.77
C ALA A 583 26.31 6.77 -13.41
N ASN A 584 27.52 6.20 -13.33
CA ASN A 584 28.28 6.16 -12.07
C ASN A 584 28.77 7.56 -11.66
N ARG A 585 29.10 8.42 -12.64
CA ARG A 585 29.53 9.79 -12.38
C ARG A 585 28.36 10.73 -12.17
N ALA A 586 27.24 10.49 -12.84
CA ALA A 586 26.00 11.22 -12.62
C ALA A 586 25.38 10.94 -11.23
N LEU A 587 25.65 9.77 -10.65
CA LEU A 587 25.22 9.41 -9.30
C LEU A 587 25.99 10.17 -8.21
N MET A 588 27.30 10.37 -8.42
CA MET A 588 28.21 11.08 -7.50
C MET A 588 28.00 12.59 -7.55
#